data_AF-C0FNT2-F1
#
_entry.id   AF-C0FNT2-F1
#
_cell.length_a   1.000
_cell.length_b   1.000
_cell.length_c   1.000
_cell.angle_alpha   90.00
_cell.angle_beta   90.00
_cell.angle_gamma   90.00
#
_symmetry.space_group_name_H-M   'P 1'
#
loop_
_entity.id
_entity.type
_entity.pdbx_description
1 polymer ?
#
loop_
_entity_poly.entity_id
_entity_poly.type
_entity_poly.pdbx_seq_one_letter_code
_entity_poly.pdbx_strand_id
1 'polypeptide(L)'
;MDGSNLVETTGTKVNGSWEKTADGKTVAFEDSKKEEATKTVYTKGSDELSNAKSGTTAYTDLAKKAQDEMKLSDEDMSSYLSTLATNVSTVNTYENTADTTLEDSNEYSRKSIIDKVHKAYAQNAAQGVTDLTNTFAAAIATNKTTMNTSQKTMDNNQVLADIAAMEDGTEKDAAIASFVKQVQSAHDIANNTSIEYNTDARKIDGCDSEIYLNGIKYTGSSNSYSINGLNITAQVVTDTDGKASDANAISITTSTDTQGIYDKIKDFLSQYNSLINEITSLYNADSAKGYEPLTDDEKDAMSDTEVEKWEQKIKDSLLRRDDNLESLMSAMTSAMSGAVEVNGKKMYLSNFGIKTLGYLNAPKNQQNAYHIDGDEDDANSSGNADKLMTAITNDPDTVINFMQGLAENLYDSIHKKMQSSSLSSIYTVYNDKEMASEYSDYTSIIKKWEEKLQDKEDYYYKKFSSMETALSKLNSQTSSLSGLFGG
;
A
#
# COMPACT_ATOMS: atom_id res chain seq x y z
N MET A 1 -29.49 42.17 -28.42
CA MET A 1 -30.35 42.16 -27.22
C MET A 1 -29.40 42.14 -26.05
N ASP A 2 -29.27 43.27 -25.35
CA ASP A 2 -28.49 43.39 -24.12
C ASP A 2 -29.48 43.68 -22.98
N GLY A 3 -29.17 43.16 -21.79
CA GLY A 3 -30.11 43.02 -20.69
C GLY A 3 -30.35 44.30 -19.87
N SER A 4 -31.39 44.19 -19.04
CA SER A 4 -31.66 44.99 -17.82
C SER A 4 -31.89 46.50 -17.98
N ASN A 5 -33.16 46.90 -17.91
CA ASN A 5 -33.68 47.73 -16.81
C ASN A 5 -35.22 47.61 -16.79
N LEU A 6 -35.82 47.19 -15.67
CA LEU A 6 -36.13 48.04 -14.51
C LEU A 6 -37.12 49.14 -14.90
N VAL A 7 -38.31 49.05 -14.31
CA VAL A 7 -39.48 49.91 -14.55
C VAL A 7 -39.12 51.36 -14.21
N GLU A 8 -38.86 52.20 -15.22
CA GLU A 8 -38.85 53.66 -15.07
C GLU A 8 -40.29 54.15 -14.93
N THR A 9 -40.62 54.81 -13.82
CA THR A 9 -41.93 55.44 -13.64
C THR A 9 -41.77 56.95 -13.56
N THR A 10 -41.89 57.63 -14.69
CA THR A 10 -41.95 59.10 -14.77
C THR A 10 -43.40 59.55 -14.71
N GLY A 11 -43.75 60.35 -13.71
CA GLY A 11 -45.03 61.08 -13.67
C GLY A 11 -44.99 62.30 -14.59
N THR A 12 -46.15 62.90 -14.84
CA THR A 12 -46.30 64.14 -15.65
C THR A 12 -46.72 65.31 -14.76
N LYS A 13 -46.19 66.50 -15.02
CA LYS A 13 -46.49 67.70 -14.24
C LYS A 13 -47.81 68.33 -14.71
N VAL A 14 -48.77 68.47 -13.80
CA VAL A 14 -50.07 69.09 -14.06
C VAL A 14 -50.37 70.08 -12.93
N ASN A 15 -50.63 71.34 -13.27
CA ASN A 15 -50.99 72.41 -12.32
C ASN A 15 -50.09 72.54 -11.08
N GLY A 16 -48.77 72.35 -11.26
CA GLY A 16 -47.79 72.54 -10.19
C GLY A 16 -47.55 71.33 -9.28
N SER A 17 -48.33 70.25 -9.44
CA SER A 17 -48.08 68.95 -8.80
C SER A 17 -47.70 67.89 -9.83
N TRP A 18 -46.98 66.85 -9.40
CA TRP A 18 -46.66 65.71 -10.25
C TRP A 18 -47.69 64.61 -10.04
N GLU A 19 -48.21 64.08 -11.13
CA GLU A 19 -49.22 63.03 -11.11
C GLU A 19 -48.75 61.81 -11.87
N LYS A 20 -49.16 60.62 -11.38
CA LYS A 20 -49.04 59.38 -12.14
C LYS A 20 -50.35 58.61 -12.09
N THR A 21 -50.77 58.12 -13.25
CA THR A 21 -51.93 57.25 -13.40
C THR A 21 -51.47 55.86 -13.78
N ALA A 22 -51.86 54.85 -13.00
CA ALA A 22 -51.67 53.44 -13.32
C ALA A 22 -52.95 52.69 -12.91
N ASP A 23 -53.38 51.73 -13.73
CA ASP A 23 -54.60 50.93 -13.53
C ASP A 23 -55.86 51.76 -13.19
N GLY A 24 -56.00 52.90 -13.86
CA GLY A 24 -57.16 53.79 -13.71
C GLY A 24 -57.20 54.61 -12.41
N LYS A 25 -56.16 54.56 -11.57
CA LYS A 25 -56.03 55.38 -10.36
C LYS A 25 -54.89 56.39 -10.51
N THR A 26 -55.18 57.65 -10.19
CA THR A 26 -54.22 58.74 -10.22
C THR A 26 -53.76 59.09 -8.81
N VAL A 27 -52.45 59.19 -8.62
CA VAL A 27 -51.83 59.63 -7.36
C VAL A 27 -50.99 60.88 -7.65
N ALA A 28 -51.19 61.92 -6.84
CA ALA A 28 -50.44 63.18 -6.90
C ALA A 28 -49.39 63.25 -5.77
N PHE A 29 -48.23 63.83 -6.07
CA PHE A 29 -47.15 64.03 -5.10
C PHE A 29 -46.52 65.42 -5.20
N GLU A 30 -46.14 65.95 -4.03
CA GLU A 30 -45.57 67.28 -3.82
C GLU A 30 -44.10 67.37 -4.28
N ASP A 31 -43.70 68.52 -4.86
CA ASP A 31 -42.34 68.78 -5.37
C ASP A 31 -41.24 68.65 -4.28
N SER A 32 -41.61 68.76 -2.99
CA SER A 32 -40.70 68.66 -1.84
C SER A 32 -40.20 67.24 -1.51
N LYS A 33 -40.75 66.20 -2.16
CA LYS A 33 -40.34 64.80 -1.97
C LYS A 33 -39.38 64.28 -3.06
N LYS A 34 -38.76 65.17 -3.83
CA LYS A 34 -37.73 64.84 -4.82
C LYS A 34 -36.44 64.43 -4.13
N GLU A 35 -35.99 63.19 -4.30
CA GLU A 35 -34.57 62.83 -4.11
C GLU A 35 -33.88 62.76 -5.48
N GLU A 36 -32.78 63.48 -5.61
CA GLU A 36 -32.01 63.57 -6.85
C GLU A 36 -31.03 62.40 -6.92
N ALA A 37 -31.42 61.31 -7.56
CA ALA A 37 -30.50 60.20 -7.83
C ALA A 37 -29.45 60.65 -8.85
N THR A 38 -28.21 60.82 -8.39
CA THR A 38 -27.05 61.08 -9.24
C THR A 38 -26.78 59.82 -10.08
N LYS A 39 -27.17 59.86 -11.36
CA LYS A 39 -26.91 58.78 -12.31
C LYS A 39 -25.48 58.90 -12.83
N THR A 40 -24.56 58.13 -12.25
CA THR A 40 -23.26 57.88 -12.89
C THR A 40 -23.50 56.98 -14.10
N VAL A 41 -23.55 57.57 -15.30
CA VAL A 41 -23.65 56.83 -16.55
C VAL A 41 -22.25 56.34 -16.92
N TYR A 42 -21.99 55.04 -16.75
CA TYR A 42 -20.85 54.39 -17.38
C TYR A 42 -21.21 54.16 -18.85
N THR A 43 -20.72 55.03 -19.73
CA THR A 43 -20.69 54.74 -21.16
C THR A 43 -19.66 53.64 -21.38
N LYS A 44 -20.11 52.41 -21.63
CA LYS A 44 -19.28 51.28 -22.01
C LYS A 44 -18.65 51.58 -23.38
N GLY A 45 -17.44 52.14 -23.38
CA GLY A 45 -16.66 52.32 -24.60
C GLY A 45 -16.30 50.94 -25.16
N SER A 46 -16.56 50.73 -26.45
CA SER A 46 -16.19 49.50 -27.17
C SER A 46 -14.70 49.16 -27.12
N ASP A 47 -13.88 50.11 -26.69
CA ASP A 47 -12.42 50.00 -26.69
C ASP A 47 -11.85 49.58 -25.31
N GLU A 48 -12.65 49.63 -24.24
CA GLU A 48 -12.18 49.27 -22.88
C GLU A 48 -12.22 47.76 -22.61
N LEU A 49 -12.99 46.98 -23.39
CA LEU A 49 -12.95 45.52 -23.35
C LEU A 49 -11.79 44.91 -24.15
N SER A 50 -11.02 45.71 -24.90
CA SER A 50 -9.82 45.25 -25.61
C SER A 50 -8.69 44.84 -24.63
N ASN A 51 -8.74 45.32 -23.39
CA ASN A 51 -7.72 45.04 -22.36
C ASN A 51 -8.22 44.04 -21.30
N ALA A 52 -9.49 43.62 -21.34
CA ALA A 52 -10.00 42.61 -20.43
C ALA A 52 -9.61 41.22 -20.98
N LYS A 53 -8.47 40.70 -20.53
CA LYS A 53 -8.16 39.27 -20.72
C LYS A 53 -9.33 38.46 -20.16
N SER A 54 -9.86 37.52 -20.95
CA SER A 54 -10.84 36.56 -20.44
C SER A 54 -10.25 35.80 -19.24
N GLY A 55 -11.08 35.37 -18.28
CA GLY A 55 -10.60 34.63 -17.10
C GLY A 55 -9.76 33.41 -17.48
N THR A 56 -10.12 32.74 -18.57
CA THR A 56 -9.36 31.62 -19.15
C THR A 56 -8.00 32.06 -19.66
N THR A 57 -7.91 33.15 -20.43
CA THR A 57 -6.63 33.68 -20.92
C THR A 57 -5.73 34.14 -19.76
N ALA A 58 -6.30 34.80 -18.75
CA ALA A 58 -5.56 35.22 -17.56
C ALA A 58 -5.02 34.02 -16.75
N TYR A 59 -5.81 32.94 -16.62
CA TYR A 59 -5.39 31.70 -15.99
C TYR A 59 -4.28 31.01 -16.77
N THR A 60 -4.43 30.87 -18.10
CA THR A 60 -3.40 30.27 -18.96
C THR A 60 -2.10 31.07 -18.92
N ASP A 61 -2.17 32.40 -18.94
CA ASP A 61 -0.98 33.26 -18.84
C ASP A 61 -0.31 33.16 -17.47
N LEU A 62 -1.09 33.07 -16.39
CA LEU A 62 -0.56 32.90 -15.04
C LEU A 62 0.09 31.53 -14.85
N ALA A 63 -0.55 30.47 -15.35
CA ALA A 63 0.00 29.12 -15.34
C ALA A 63 1.31 29.08 -16.15
N LYS A 64 1.33 29.65 -17.36
CA LYS A 64 2.54 29.67 -18.19
C LYS A 64 3.67 30.46 -17.55
N LYS A 65 3.36 31.59 -16.91
CA LYS A 65 4.34 32.37 -16.14
C LYS A 65 4.91 31.57 -14.97
N ALA A 66 4.07 30.86 -14.21
CA ALA A 66 4.52 30.01 -13.12
C ALA A 66 5.38 28.83 -13.62
N GLN A 67 4.99 28.21 -14.73
CA GLN A 67 5.77 27.17 -15.39
C GLN A 67 7.18 27.65 -15.78
N ASP A 68 7.26 28.84 -16.39
CA ASP A 68 8.52 29.45 -16.81
C ASP A 68 9.41 29.82 -15.60
N GLU A 69 8.84 30.38 -14.54
CA GLU A 69 9.55 30.74 -13.31
C GLU A 69 10.07 29.51 -12.55
N MET A 70 9.27 28.43 -12.52
CA MET A 70 9.60 27.17 -11.84
C MET A 70 10.42 26.21 -12.70
N LYS A 71 10.61 26.53 -13.99
CA LYS A 71 11.31 25.71 -15.00
C LYS A 71 10.75 24.29 -15.12
N LEU A 72 9.43 24.16 -15.08
CA LEU A 72 8.73 22.88 -15.15
C LEU A 72 8.45 22.48 -16.60
N SER A 73 8.54 21.18 -16.90
CA SER A 73 8.00 20.63 -18.15
C SER A 73 6.47 20.77 -18.18
N ASP A 74 5.84 20.61 -19.35
CA ASP A 74 4.36 20.64 -19.45
C ASP A 74 3.70 19.55 -18.58
N GLU A 75 4.38 18.42 -18.42
CA GLU A 75 3.93 17.26 -17.65
C GLU A 75 4.07 17.52 -16.14
N ASP A 76 5.23 18.05 -15.72
CA ASP A 76 5.46 18.45 -14.33
C ASP A 76 4.52 19.59 -13.91
N MET A 77 4.21 20.51 -14.83
CA MET A 77 3.28 21.61 -14.59
C MET A 77 1.84 21.11 -14.42
N SER A 78 1.43 20.12 -15.23
CA SER A 78 0.12 19.50 -15.10
C SER A 78 -0.02 18.75 -13.78
N SER A 79 1.01 17.99 -13.39
CA SER A 79 1.10 17.34 -12.08
C SER A 79 1.07 18.33 -10.92
N TYR A 80 1.80 19.44 -11.04
CA TYR A 80 1.82 20.53 -10.07
C TYR A 80 0.44 21.18 -9.90
N LEU A 81 -0.25 21.49 -11.00
CA LEU A 81 -1.59 22.07 -10.96
C LEU A 81 -2.63 21.10 -10.39
N SER A 82 -2.54 19.80 -10.70
CA SER A 82 -3.40 18.76 -10.11
C SER A 82 -3.19 18.64 -8.60
N THR A 83 -1.93 18.65 -8.17
CA THR A 83 -1.56 18.63 -6.75
C THR A 83 -2.07 19.90 -6.05
N LEU A 84 -1.89 21.07 -6.66
CA LEU A 84 -2.39 22.34 -6.13
C LEU A 84 -3.92 22.35 -6.01
N ALA A 85 -4.64 21.88 -7.03
CA ALA A 85 -6.09 21.77 -7.00
C ALA A 85 -6.58 20.84 -5.88
N THR A 86 -5.90 19.71 -5.70
CA THR A 86 -6.18 18.75 -4.61
C THR A 86 -5.93 19.38 -3.25
N ASN A 87 -4.81 20.08 -3.08
CA ASN A 87 -4.47 20.78 -1.84
C ASN A 87 -5.48 21.88 -1.51
N VAL A 88 -5.88 22.69 -2.50
CA VAL A 88 -6.89 23.74 -2.34
C VAL A 88 -8.25 23.14 -1.95
N SER A 89 -8.66 22.03 -2.58
CA SER A 89 -9.89 21.33 -2.22
C SER A 89 -9.86 20.80 -0.78
N THR A 90 -8.72 20.26 -0.36
CA THR A 90 -8.51 19.76 1.00
C THR A 90 -8.57 20.89 2.03
N VAL A 91 -7.89 22.01 1.76
CA VAL A 91 -7.93 23.21 2.62
C VAL A 91 -9.35 23.76 2.70
N ASN A 92 -10.04 23.92 1.58
CA ASN A 92 -11.43 24.39 1.56
C ASN A 92 -12.35 23.47 2.36
N THR A 93 -12.18 22.15 2.23
CA THR A 93 -12.98 21.19 3.00
C THR A 93 -12.71 21.35 4.49
N TYR A 94 -11.44 21.45 4.87
CA TYR A 94 -11.06 21.66 6.27
C TYR A 94 -11.63 22.98 6.80
N GLU A 95 -11.42 24.11 6.11
CA GLU A 95 -11.87 25.42 6.57
C GLU A 95 -13.39 25.57 6.70
N ASN A 96 -14.15 24.90 5.84
CA ASN A 96 -15.61 25.00 5.85
C ASN A 96 -16.31 23.93 6.71
N THR A 97 -15.58 22.94 7.23
CA THR A 97 -16.18 21.92 8.08
C THR A 97 -16.22 22.42 9.53
N ALA A 98 -17.39 22.45 10.15
CA ALA A 98 -17.53 22.81 11.56
C ALA A 98 -16.78 21.82 12.48
N ASP A 99 -16.21 22.34 13.57
CA ASP A 99 -15.72 21.51 14.66
C ASP A 99 -16.90 21.08 15.53
N THR A 100 -17.08 19.77 15.72
CA THR A 100 -18.20 19.21 16.49
C THR A 100 -17.77 18.75 17.89
N THR A 101 -16.47 18.81 18.20
CA THR A 101 -15.92 18.30 19.46
C THR A 101 -15.41 19.43 20.34
N LEU A 102 -14.93 20.52 19.75
CA LEU A 102 -14.42 21.68 20.46
C LEU A 102 -15.19 22.94 20.10
N GLU A 103 -15.52 23.73 21.11
CA GLU A 103 -16.04 25.08 20.93
C GLU A 103 -15.02 25.96 20.20
N ASP A 104 -15.49 26.88 19.36
CA ASP A 104 -14.63 27.76 18.53
C ASP A 104 -13.59 28.54 19.34
N SER A 105 -13.91 28.89 20.59
CA SER A 105 -13.01 29.58 21.52
C SER A 105 -11.85 28.73 22.03
N ASN A 106 -11.88 27.42 21.81
CA ASN A 106 -10.82 26.51 22.23
C ASN A 106 -9.54 26.77 21.44
N GLU A 107 -8.40 26.73 22.12
CA GLU A 107 -7.09 26.98 21.52
C GLU A 107 -6.73 26.03 20.37
N TYR A 108 -7.30 24.82 20.40
CA TYR A 108 -7.09 23.75 19.43
C TYR A 108 -8.34 23.46 18.60
N SER A 109 -9.37 24.31 18.67
CA SER A 109 -10.51 24.20 17.76
C SER A 109 -10.02 24.34 16.33
N ARG A 110 -10.75 23.72 15.41
CA ARG A 110 -10.46 23.86 13.98
C ARG A 110 -10.37 25.33 13.57
N LYS A 111 -11.31 26.16 14.03
CA LYS A 111 -11.33 27.60 13.79
C LYS A 111 -10.04 28.29 14.29
N SER A 112 -9.63 28.02 15.53
CA SER A 112 -8.44 28.61 16.12
C SER A 112 -7.15 28.20 15.41
N ILE A 113 -7.08 26.94 14.96
CA ILE A 113 -5.96 26.44 14.15
C ILE A 113 -5.88 27.16 12.81
N ILE A 114 -7.00 27.33 12.11
CA ILE A 114 -7.06 28.08 10.84
C ILE A 114 -6.58 29.52 11.05
N ASP A 115 -7.11 30.20 12.07
CA ASP A 115 -6.73 31.58 12.39
C ASP A 115 -5.22 31.69 12.70
N LYS A 116 -4.64 30.72 13.42
CA LYS A 116 -3.20 30.64 13.70
C LYS A 116 -2.38 30.38 12.43
N VAL A 117 -2.82 29.48 11.55
CA VAL A 117 -2.15 29.18 10.27
C VAL A 117 -2.13 30.42 9.36
N HIS A 118 -3.27 31.10 9.20
CA HIS A 118 -3.34 32.35 8.45
C HIS A 118 -2.42 33.43 9.01
N LYS A 119 -2.41 33.60 10.33
CA LYS A 119 -1.53 34.56 10.99
C LYS A 119 -0.05 34.22 10.80
N ALA A 120 0.31 32.94 10.92
CA ALA A 120 1.69 32.49 10.74
C ALA A 120 2.17 32.68 9.29
N TYR A 121 1.31 32.38 8.31
CA TYR A 121 1.60 32.65 6.90
C TYR A 121 1.76 34.14 6.62
N ALA A 122 0.90 34.99 7.18
CA ALA A 122 1.03 36.44 7.04
C ALA A 122 2.32 37.00 7.64
N GLN A 123 2.87 36.35 8.68
CA GLN A 123 4.08 36.79 9.36
C GLN A 123 5.37 36.35 8.67
N ASN A 124 5.45 35.10 8.19
CA ASN A 124 6.70 34.55 7.65
C ASN A 124 6.46 33.53 6.52
N ALA A 125 5.39 33.71 5.74
CA ALA A 125 5.00 32.85 4.62
C ALA A 125 5.04 31.35 4.99
N ALA A 126 5.54 30.51 4.10
CA ALA A 126 5.63 29.07 4.32
C ALA A 126 6.48 28.68 5.55
N GLN A 127 7.51 29.47 5.88
CA GLN A 127 8.34 29.21 7.05
C GLN A 127 7.56 29.42 8.35
N GLY A 128 6.72 30.47 8.42
CA GLY A 128 5.86 30.70 9.59
C GLY A 128 4.88 29.55 9.84
N VAL A 129 4.27 29.01 8.78
CA VAL A 129 3.40 27.83 8.88
C VAL A 129 4.17 26.59 9.33
N THR A 130 5.40 26.41 8.82
CA THR A 130 6.29 25.33 9.26
C THR A 130 6.62 25.43 10.75
N ASP A 131 6.97 26.62 11.24
CA ASP A 131 7.30 26.85 12.65
C ASP A 131 6.10 26.60 13.57
N LEU A 132 4.92 27.04 13.17
CA LEU A 132 3.66 26.76 13.88
C LEU A 132 3.36 25.25 13.89
N THR A 133 3.53 24.57 12.76
CA THR A 133 3.32 23.12 12.65
C THR A 133 4.25 22.35 13.58
N ASN A 134 5.53 22.75 13.65
CA ASN A 134 6.50 22.17 14.57
C ASN A 134 6.12 22.40 16.04
N THR A 135 5.51 23.55 16.36
CA THR A 135 4.99 23.84 17.71
C THR A 135 3.86 22.87 18.08
N PHE A 136 2.91 22.64 17.17
CA PHE A 136 1.86 21.64 17.40
C PHE A 136 2.40 20.22 17.51
N ALA A 137 3.38 19.85 16.67
CA ALA A 137 4.03 18.55 16.73
C ALA A 137 4.71 18.31 18.10
N ALA A 138 5.40 19.32 18.64
CA ALA A 138 6.01 19.26 19.97
C ALA A 138 4.98 19.12 21.10
N ALA A 139 3.86 19.84 21.01
CA ALA A 139 2.76 19.73 21.98
C ALA A 139 2.11 18.34 21.94
N ILE A 140 1.87 17.78 20.76
CA ILE A 140 1.34 16.42 20.57
C ILE A 140 2.30 15.38 21.16
N ALA A 141 3.61 15.50 20.89
CA ALA A 141 4.62 14.59 21.43
C ALA A 141 4.67 14.64 22.98
N THR A 142 4.56 15.84 23.55
CA THR A 142 4.49 16.04 25.00
C THR A 142 3.23 15.38 25.58
N ASN A 143 2.06 15.66 25.00
CA ASN A 143 0.80 15.06 25.43
C ASN A 143 0.83 13.53 25.35
N LYS A 144 1.40 12.96 24.29
CA LYS A 144 1.56 11.50 24.15
C LYS A 144 2.43 10.91 25.26
N THR A 145 3.52 11.58 25.63
CA THR A 145 4.39 11.15 26.73
C THR A 145 3.68 11.20 28.08
N THR A 146 2.92 12.27 28.33
CA THR A 146 2.11 12.41 29.53
C THR A 146 1.01 11.35 29.58
N MET A 147 0.29 11.11 28.48
CA MET A 147 -0.74 10.06 28.38
C MET A 147 -0.16 8.68 28.68
N ASN A 148 1.00 8.33 28.12
CA ASN A 148 1.65 7.05 28.41
C ASN A 148 2.06 6.93 29.89
N THR A 149 2.51 8.02 30.51
CA THR A 149 2.86 8.05 31.93
C THR A 149 1.63 7.89 32.82
N SER A 150 0.53 8.57 32.47
CA SER A 150 -0.77 8.43 33.13
C SER A 150 -1.32 7.01 32.98
N GLN A 151 -1.24 6.43 31.77
CA GLN A 151 -1.66 5.05 31.52
C GLN A 151 -0.84 4.08 32.37
N LYS A 152 0.49 4.21 32.39
CA LYS A 152 1.35 3.40 33.26
C LYS A 152 1.01 3.56 34.74
N THR A 153 0.63 4.77 35.16
CA THR A 153 0.18 5.03 36.53
C THR A 153 -1.17 4.36 36.82
N MET A 154 -2.09 4.36 35.85
CA MET A 154 -3.36 3.62 35.94
C MET A 154 -3.11 2.11 36.00
N ASP A 155 -2.29 1.57 35.11
CA ASP A 155 -1.93 0.15 35.07
C ASP A 155 -1.29 -0.30 36.39
N ASN A 156 -0.35 0.49 36.91
CA ASN A 156 0.29 0.22 38.20
C ASN A 156 -0.72 0.24 39.38
N ASN A 157 -1.82 0.97 39.25
CA ASN A 157 -2.86 1.10 40.27
C ASN A 157 -4.16 0.39 39.88
N GLN A 158 -4.14 -0.48 38.85
CA GLN A 158 -5.35 -1.06 38.26
C GLN A 158 -6.16 -1.82 39.31
N VAL A 159 -5.49 -2.55 40.19
CA VAL A 159 -6.13 -3.29 41.29
C VAL A 159 -6.93 -2.36 42.23
N LEU A 160 -6.43 -1.15 42.52
CA LEU A 160 -7.14 -0.17 43.33
C LEU A 160 -8.34 0.43 42.60
N ALA A 161 -8.20 0.68 41.29
CA ALA A 161 -9.28 1.18 40.44
C ALA A 161 -10.42 0.15 40.31
N ASP A 162 -10.06 -1.12 40.10
CA ASP A 162 -11.01 -2.23 40.01
C ASP A 162 -11.79 -2.38 41.30
N ILE A 163 -11.11 -2.37 42.45
CA ILE A 163 -11.75 -2.43 43.77
C ILE A 163 -12.66 -1.22 44.03
N ALA A 164 -12.24 -0.02 43.63
CA ALA A 164 -13.04 1.19 43.82
C ALA A 164 -14.32 1.20 42.98
N ALA A 165 -14.29 0.60 41.79
CA ALA A 165 -15.44 0.48 40.88
C ALA A 165 -16.44 -0.61 41.29
N MET A 166 -16.10 -1.50 42.23
CA MET A 166 -17.03 -2.50 42.75
C MET A 166 -18.17 -1.84 43.53
N GLU A 167 -19.38 -2.38 43.36
CA GLU A 167 -20.51 -2.07 44.23
C GLU A 167 -20.20 -2.45 45.68
N ASP A 168 -20.74 -1.70 46.63
CA ASP A 168 -20.49 -1.95 48.05
C ASP A 168 -21.11 -3.29 48.47
N GLY A 169 -20.32 -4.16 49.09
CA GLY A 169 -20.76 -5.48 49.51
C GLY A 169 -19.61 -6.43 49.83
N THR A 170 -19.96 -7.68 50.15
CA THR A 170 -19.01 -8.72 50.61
C THR A 170 -17.90 -9.01 49.62
N GLU A 171 -18.14 -8.85 48.32
CA GLU A 171 -17.15 -9.06 47.26
C GLU A 171 -16.08 -7.95 47.27
N LYS A 172 -16.49 -6.69 47.46
CA LYS A 172 -15.57 -5.55 47.60
C LYS A 172 -14.74 -5.66 48.87
N ASP A 173 -15.34 -6.06 49.98
CA ASP A 173 -14.64 -6.32 51.25
C ASP A 173 -13.58 -7.42 51.10
N ALA A 174 -13.90 -8.50 50.39
CA ALA A 174 -12.96 -9.58 50.11
C ALA A 174 -11.81 -9.13 49.20
N ALA A 175 -12.09 -8.29 48.19
CA ALA A 175 -11.10 -7.75 47.29
C ALA A 175 -10.14 -6.76 48.02
N ILE A 176 -10.67 -5.90 48.88
CA ILE A 176 -9.88 -5.02 49.77
C ILE A 176 -8.98 -5.86 50.68
N ALA A 177 -9.52 -6.89 51.34
CA ALA A 177 -8.75 -7.75 52.22
C ALA A 177 -7.62 -8.50 51.49
N SER A 178 -7.86 -8.93 50.24
CA SER A 178 -6.83 -9.54 49.38
C SER A 178 -5.71 -8.56 49.03
N PHE A 179 -6.06 -7.33 48.64
CA PHE A 179 -5.09 -6.29 48.34
C PHE A 179 -4.24 -5.93 49.55
N VAL A 180 -4.85 -5.77 50.74
CA VAL A 180 -4.12 -5.52 51.99
C VAL A 180 -3.11 -6.63 52.28
N LYS A 181 -3.48 -7.92 52.12
CA LYS A 181 -2.55 -9.04 52.32
C LYS A 181 -1.35 -9.01 51.36
N GLN A 182 -1.56 -8.64 50.11
CA GLN A 182 -0.47 -8.53 49.12
C GLN A 182 0.50 -7.41 49.49
N VAL A 183 -0.03 -6.23 49.86
CA VAL A 183 0.79 -5.10 50.33
C VAL A 183 1.57 -5.47 51.59
N GLN A 184 0.93 -6.19 52.52
CA GLN A 184 1.56 -6.62 53.76
C GLN A 184 2.67 -7.65 53.51
N SER A 185 2.46 -8.59 52.58
CA SER A 185 3.49 -9.54 52.15
C SER A 185 4.69 -8.84 51.51
N ALA A 186 4.45 -7.82 50.66
CA ALA A 186 5.52 -7.05 50.04
C ALA A 186 6.29 -6.19 51.07
N HIS A 187 5.57 -5.58 52.03
CA HIS A 187 6.17 -4.86 53.14
C HIS A 187 7.03 -5.78 54.01
N ASP A 188 6.53 -6.98 54.32
CA ASP A 188 7.28 -7.98 55.07
C ASP A 188 8.53 -8.41 54.30
N ILE A 189 8.45 -8.66 53.00
CA ILE A 189 9.64 -8.97 52.17
C ILE A 189 10.66 -7.81 52.17
N ALA A 190 10.20 -6.56 52.04
CA ALA A 190 11.08 -5.39 51.95
C ALA A 190 11.71 -4.99 53.29
N ASN A 191 11.02 -5.23 54.40
CA ASN A 191 11.41 -4.79 55.74
C ASN A 191 11.81 -5.93 56.69
N ASN A 192 11.79 -7.17 56.24
CA ASN A 192 12.31 -8.28 57.02
C ASN A 192 13.84 -8.16 57.17
N THR A 193 14.26 -7.62 58.31
CA THR A 193 15.67 -7.58 58.76
C THR A 193 16.18 -8.95 59.24
N SER A 194 15.32 -9.96 59.23
CA SER A 194 15.60 -11.37 59.53
C SER A 194 15.29 -12.25 58.32
N ILE A 195 15.93 -11.95 57.18
CA ILE A 195 16.19 -12.99 56.19
C ILE A 195 17.09 -14.01 56.90
N GLU A 196 16.52 -15.13 57.32
CA GLU A 196 17.31 -16.28 57.72
C GLU A 196 18.09 -16.73 56.48
N TYR A 197 19.35 -16.32 56.37
CA TYR A 197 20.28 -17.01 55.50
C TYR A 197 20.31 -18.46 55.97
N ASN A 198 20.04 -19.37 55.05
CA ASN A 198 20.40 -20.76 55.24
C ASN A 198 21.87 -20.80 55.70
N THR A 199 22.13 -21.24 56.93
CA THR A 199 23.47 -21.42 57.49
C THR A 199 24.28 -22.47 56.71
N ASP A 200 23.65 -23.19 55.78
CA ASP A 200 24.29 -24.12 54.84
C ASP A 200 24.74 -23.47 53.52
N ALA A 201 24.51 -22.16 53.30
CA ALA A 201 25.02 -21.46 52.13
C ALA A 201 26.54 -21.25 52.26
N ARG A 202 27.30 -22.24 51.81
CA ARG A 202 28.75 -22.13 51.63
C ARG A 202 29.05 -21.18 50.48
N LYS A 203 29.98 -20.23 50.70
CA LYS A 203 30.66 -19.53 49.61
C LYS A 203 31.36 -20.58 48.74
N ILE A 204 30.89 -20.78 47.52
CA ILE A 204 31.59 -21.58 46.51
C ILE A 204 32.44 -20.58 45.72
N ASP A 205 33.76 -20.69 45.84
CA ASP A 205 34.66 -19.92 44.99
C ASP A 205 34.48 -20.38 43.54
N GLY A 206 34.45 -19.42 42.60
CA GLY A 206 34.42 -19.76 41.18
C GLY A 206 35.66 -20.55 40.81
N CYS A 207 35.46 -21.69 40.16
CA CYS A 207 36.53 -22.53 39.61
C CYS A 207 36.32 -22.73 38.11
N ASP A 208 37.41 -23.00 37.40
CA ASP A 208 37.33 -23.41 36.01
C ASP A 208 36.66 -24.79 35.91
N SER A 209 35.84 -24.96 34.88
CA SER A 209 35.26 -26.25 34.52
C SER A 209 36.33 -27.11 33.84
N GLU A 210 36.29 -28.43 34.09
CA GLU A 210 37.19 -29.40 33.46
C GLU A 210 36.39 -30.58 32.87
N ILE A 211 36.69 -30.95 31.62
CA ILE A 211 36.16 -32.17 31.00
C ILE A 211 37.30 -33.02 30.41
N TYR A 212 37.05 -34.32 30.28
CA TYR A 212 37.92 -35.23 29.55
C TYR A 212 37.19 -35.78 28.35
N LEU A 213 37.72 -35.52 27.14
CA LEU A 213 37.18 -36.05 25.89
C LEU A 213 38.25 -36.92 25.23
N ASN A 214 37.95 -38.22 25.06
CA ASN A 214 38.88 -39.21 24.51
C ASN A 214 40.28 -39.21 25.21
N GLY A 215 40.29 -39.03 26.54
CA GLY A 215 41.50 -39.00 27.35
C GLY A 215 42.25 -37.65 27.37
N ILE A 216 41.79 -36.64 26.61
CA ILE A 216 42.37 -35.30 26.59
C ILE A 216 41.60 -34.40 27.55
N LYS A 217 42.32 -33.70 28.43
CA LYS A 217 41.76 -32.75 29.38
C LYS A 217 41.52 -31.38 28.72
N TYR A 218 40.32 -30.84 28.88
CA TYR A 218 39.96 -29.48 28.49
C TYR A 218 39.54 -28.70 29.73
N THR A 219 40.09 -27.50 29.89
CA THR A 219 39.77 -26.57 31.00
C THR A 219 39.14 -25.31 30.40
N GLY A 220 38.07 -24.82 31.00
CA GLY A 220 37.34 -23.65 30.52
C GLY A 220 36.78 -22.82 31.66
N SER A 221 36.71 -21.51 31.48
CA SER A 221 36.09 -20.58 32.44
C SER A 221 34.56 -20.66 32.47
N SER A 222 33.96 -21.53 31.63
CA SER A 222 32.53 -21.80 31.58
C SER A 222 32.29 -23.30 31.40
N ASN A 223 31.06 -23.74 31.67
CA ASN A 223 30.64 -25.12 31.48
C ASN A 223 30.39 -25.49 30.01
N SER A 224 30.59 -24.57 29.05
CA SER A 224 30.36 -24.81 27.62
C SER A 224 31.68 -24.91 26.86
N TYR A 225 31.81 -25.95 26.05
CA TYR A 225 32.99 -26.27 25.26
C TYR A 225 32.59 -26.44 23.80
N SER A 226 33.32 -25.80 22.89
CA SER A 226 33.21 -26.05 21.44
C SER A 226 34.42 -26.84 20.97
N ILE A 227 34.24 -28.13 20.69
CA ILE A 227 35.34 -29.06 20.34
C ILE A 227 34.96 -29.83 19.09
N ASN A 228 35.79 -29.80 18.04
CA ASN A 228 35.58 -30.51 16.78
C ASN A 228 34.18 -30.31 16.15
N GLY A 229 33.63 -29.10 16.25
CA GLY A 229 32.29 -28.76 15.74
C GLY A 229 31.12 -29.17 16.64
N LEU A 230 31.38 -29.81 17.79
CA LEU A 230 30.39 -30.09 18.82
C LEU A 230 30.36 -29.00 19.87
N ASN A 231 29.16 -28.60 20.31
CA ASN A 231 28.96 -27.77 21.49
C ASN A 231 28.55 -28.68 22.66
N ILE A 232 29.43 -28.82 23.65
CA ILE A 232 29.27 -29.69 24.81
C ILE A 232 29.06 -28.80 26.04
N THR A 233 27.94 -28.97 26.73
CA THR A 233 27.68 -28.29 28.01
C THR A 233 27.76 -29.29 29.16
N ALA A 234 28.75 -29.11 30.04
CA ALA A 234 28.93 -29.92 31.24
C ALA A 234 27.89 -29.50 32.30
N GLN A 235 26.95 -30.39 32.58
CA GLN A 235 25.86 -30.11 33.54
C GLN A 235 26.07 -30.78 34.89
N VAL A 236 26.75 -31.93 34.91
CA VAL A 236 26.94 -32.75 36.11
C VAL A 236 28.36 -33.33 36.08
N VAL A 237 28.98 -33.45 37.25
CA VAL A 237 30.27 -34.10 37.42
C VAL A 237 30.11 -35.61 37.25
N THR A 238 30.91 -36.20 36.37
CA THR A 238 30.93 -37.66 36.12
C THR A 238 32.14 -38.34 36.74
N ASP A 239 33.08 -37.58 37.29
CA ASP A 239 34.23 -38.13 37.99
C ASP A 239 33.87 -38.72 39.36
N THR A 240 34.78 -39.49 39.92
CA THR A 240 34.72 -39.91 41.33
C THR A 240 36.02 -39.44 41.97
N ASP A 241 35.90 -38.62 43.02
CA ASP A 241 37.02 -38.02 43.75
C ASP A 241 37.99 -37.20 42.86
N GLY A 242 37.49 -36.48 41.85
CA GLY A 242 38.30 -35.63 40.97
C GLY A 242 39.16 -36.41 39.97
N LYS A 243 38.85 -37.70 39.75
CA LYS A 243 39.53 -38.57 38.79
C LYS A 243 38.55 -39.08 37.75
N ALA A 244 38.85 -38.78 36.49
CA ALA A 244 38.11 -39.33 35.36
C ALA A 244 38.16 -40.87 35.41
N SER A 245 36.99 -41.49 35.25
CA SER A 245 36.83 -42.94 35.25
C SER A 245 35.91 -43.35 34.10
N ASP A 246 36.33 -44.36 33.33
CA ASP A 246 35.54 -44.88 32.21
C ASP A 246 34.21 -45.50 32.65
N ALA A 247 34.09 -45.89 33.92
CA ALA A 247 32.87 -46.49 34.48
C ALA A 247 31.67 -45.51 34.47
N ASN A 248 31.93 -44.20 34.51
CA ASN A 248 30.92 -43.13 34.49
C ASN A 248 31.03 -42.25 33.24
N ALA A 249 31.80 -42.69 32.23
CA ALA A 249 31.98 -41.91 31.02
C ALA A 249 30.67 -41.84 30.20
N ILE A 250 30.35 -40.64 29.71
CA ILE A 250 29.24 -40.44 28.79
C ILE A 250 29.74 -40.71 27.38
N SER A 251 29.10 -41.65 26.69
CA SER A 251 29.39 -41.91 25.28
C SER A 251 28.61 -40.91 24.42
N ILE A 252 29.35 -40.11 23.64
CA ILE A 252 28.78 -39.22 22.62
C ILE A 252 29.03 -39.86 21.27
N THR A 253 27.95 -40.22 20.57
CA THR A 253 28.01 -40.74 19.20
C THR A 253 27.50 -39.69 18.25
N THR A 254 28.26 -39.40 17.20
CA THR A 254 27.79 -38.60 16.07
C THR A 254 27.30 -39.52 14.96
N SER A 255 26.15 -39.20 14.39
CA SER A 255 25.60 -39.87 13.21
C SER A 255 25.16 -38.82 12.21
N THR A 256 25.26 -39.14 10.92
CA THR A 256 24.65 -38.32 9.88
C THR A 256 23.14 -38.34 10.03
N ASP A 257 22.52 -37.17 10.04
CA ASP A 257 21.06 -37.03 10.03
C ASP A 257 20.53 -37.27 8.61
N THR A 258 20.36 -38.54 8.25
CA THR A 258 19.89 -38.94 6.92
C THR A 258 18.48 -38.43 6.64
N GLN A 259 17.62 -38.40 7.65
CA GLN A 259 16.26 -37.87 7.53
C GLN A 259 16.28 -36.36 7.29
N GLY A 260 17.11 -35.62 8.04
CA GLY A 260 17.26 -34.18 7.83
C GLY A 260 17.74 -33.82 6.41
N ILE A 261 18.64 -34.60 5.82
CA ILE A 261 19.08 -34.41 4.42
C ILE A 261 17.92 -34.69 3.46
N TYR A 262 17.19 -35.80 3.66
CA TYR A 262 16.04 -36.16 2.84
C TYR A 262 14.97 -35.07 2.86
N ASP A 263 14.62 -34.59 4.05
CA ASP A 263 13.60 -33.55 4.25
C ASP A 263 13.98 -32.25 3.55
N LYS A 264 15.27 -31.84 3.59
CA LYS A 264 15.73 -30.65 2.88
C LYS A 264 15.63 -30.77 1.37
N ILE A 265 15.88 -31.96 0.82
CA ILE A 265 15.70 -32.22 -0.61
C ILE A 265 14.22 -32.18 -0.98
N LYS A 266 13.36 -32.79 -0.16
CA LYS A 266 11.90 -32.74 -0.32
C LYS A 266 11.35 -31.31 -0.26
N ASP A 267 11.79 -30.51 0.70
CA ASP A 267 11.42 -29.09 0.83
C ASP A 267 11.80 -28.27 -0.42
N PHE A 268 13.00 -28.51 -0.95
CA PHE A 268 13.48 -27.85 -2.17
C PHE A 268 12.61 -28.22 -3.38
N LEU A 269 12.34 -29.51 -3.58
CA LEU A 269 11.51 -29.98 -4.68
C LEU A 269 10.06 -29.51 -4.56
N SER A 270 9.52 -29.41 -3.33
CA SER A 270 8.20 -28.86 -3.08
C SER A 270 8.09 -27.39 -3.52
N GLN A 271 9.08 -26.57 -3.17
CA GLN A 271 9.13 -25.16 -3.60
C GLN A 271 9.26 -25.04 -5.13
N TYR A 272 10.15 -25.84 -5.74
CA TYR A 272 10.28 -25.91 -7.19
C TYR A 272 8.95 -26.30 -7.85
N ASN A 273 8.29 -27.35 -7.36
CA ASN A 273 7.02 -27.84 -7.88
C ASN A 273 5.92 -26.78 -7.77
N SER A 274 5.82 -26.08 -6.63
CA SER A 274 4.84 -25.01 -6.46
C SER A 274 5.02 -23.92 -7.53
N LEU A 275 6.25 -23.44 -7.69
CA LEU A 275 6.57 -22.37 -8.64
C LEU A 275 6.37 -22.81 -10.10
N ILE A 276 6.89 -23.98 -10.49
CA ILE A 276 6.79 -24.43 -11.88
C ILE A 276 5.34 -24.75 -12.25
N ASN A 277 4.53 -25.25 -11.31
CA ASN A 277 3.10 -25.50 -11.53
C ASN A 277 2.33 -24.19 -11.70
N GLU A 278 2.63 -23.18 -10.89
CA GLU A 278 2.03 -21.84 -11.00
C GLU A 278 2.35 -21.20 -12.36
N ILE A 279 3.62 -21.18 -12.75
CA ILE A 279 4.06 -20.67 -14.06
C ILE A 279 3.36 -21.44 -15.20
N THR A 280 3.32 -22.77 -15.11
CA THR A 280 2.68 -23.61 -16.13
C THR A 280 1.17 -23.33 -16.19
N SER A 281 0.53 -23.05 -15.05
CA SER A 281 -0.89 -22.72 -14.96
C SER A 281 -1.21 -21.37 -15.59
N LEU A 282 -0.43 -20.34 -15.31
CA LEU A 282 -0.57 -19.01 -15.90
C LEU A 282 -0.35 -19.07 -17.43
N TYR A 283 0.69 -19.77 -17.89
CA TYR A 283 0.98 -19.94 -19.31
C TYR A 283 -0.13 -20.69 -20.06
N ASN A 284 -0.70 -21.74 -19.44
CA ASN A 284 -1.77 -22.56 -20.02
C ASN A 284 -3.19 -22.08 -19.64
N ALA A 285 -3.35 -20.85 -19.14
CA ALA A 285 -4.65 -20.33 -18.74
C ALA A 285 -5.68 -20.40 -19.88
N ASP A 286 -6.96 -20.49 -19.50
CA ASP A 286 -8.05 -20.55 -20.46
C ASP A 286 -8.20 -19.20 -21.19
N SER A 287 -8.59 -19.24 -22.46
CA SER A 287 -8.75 -18.02 -23.25
C SER A 287 -9.87 -17.12 -22.71
N ALA A 288 -9.62 -15.81 -22.67
CA ALA A 288 -10.62 -14.76 -22.48
C ALA A 288 -11.22 -14.23 -23.80
N LYS A 289 -11.20 -15.02 -24.89
CA LYS A 289 -11.76 -14.59 -26.18
C LYS A 289 -13.22 -14.17 -26.03
N GLY A 290 -13.53 -12.93 -26.45
CA GLY A 290 -14.86 -12.34 -26.33
C GLY A 290 -15.08 -11.50 -25.06
N TYR A 291 -14.06 -11.38 -24.21
CA TYR A 291 -14.05 -10.50 -23.05
C TYR A 291 -13.07 -9.35 -23.33
N GLU A 292 -13.60 -8.19 -23.71
CA GLU A 292 -12.83 -6.96 -23.86
C GLU A 292 -12.89 -6.13 -22.57
N PRO A 293 -11.92 -5.23 -22.31
CA PRO A 293 -12.02 -4.27 -21.22
C PRO A 293 -13.31 -3.45 -21.32
N LEU A 294 -14.07 -3.39 -20.23
CA LEU A 294 -15.35 -2.69 -20.18
C LEU A 294 -15.13 -1.17 -20.12
N THR A 295 -15.93 -0.45 -20.91
CA THR A 295 -16.09 1.00 -20.78
C THR A 295 -16.88 1.37 -19.52
N ASP A 296 -16.80 2.62 -19.10
CA ASP A 296 -17.53 3.09 -17.92
C ASP A 296 -19.05 2.93 -18.09
N ASP A 297 -19.59 3.24 -19.27
CA ASP A 297 -21.01 3.06 -19.59
C ASP A 297 -21.43 1.57 -19.54
N GLU A 298 -20.57 0.65 -19.97
CA GLU A 298 -20.82 -0.80 -19.89
C GLU A 298 -20.77 -1.31 -18.44
N LYS A 299 -19.86 -0.76 -17.62
CA LYS A 299 -19.80 -1.08 -16.19
C LYS A 299 -21.06 -0.61 -15.46
N ASP A 300 -21.52 0.60 -15.73
CA ASP A 300 -22.74 1.17 -15.13
C ASP A 300 -24.01 0.41 -15.53
N ALA A 301 -23.98 -0.27 -16.68
CA ALA A 301 -25.06 -1.11 -17.18
C ALA A 301 -25.05 -2.54 -16.63
N MET A 302 -24.00 -2.94 -15.91
CA MET A 302 -23.81 -4.29 -15.35
C MET A 302 -23.89 -4.28 -13.82
N SER A 303 -24.12 -5.43 -13.20
CA SER A 303 -23.97 -5.55 -11.74
C SER A 303 -22.50 -5.68 -11.34
N ASP A 304 -22.14 -5.23 -10.13
CA ASP A 304 -20.76 -5.34 -9.60
C ASP A 304 -20.18 -6.75 -9.72
N THR A 305 -20.98 -7.78 -9.41
CA THR A 305 -20.55 -9.18 -9.52
C THR A 305 -20.30 -9.63 -10.96
N GLU A 306 -21.04 -9.08 -11.94
CA GLU A 306 -20.81 -9.37 -13.35
C GLU A 306 -19.55 -8.67 -13.84
N VAL A 307 -19.33 -7.41 -13.45
CA VAL A 307 -18.10 -6.65 -13.74
C VAL A 307 -16.89 -7.39 -13.15
N GLU A 308 -16.93 -7.78 -11.88
CA GLU A 308 -15.85 -8.52 -11.22
C GLU A 308 -15.52 -9.82 -11.96
N LYS A 309 -16.52 -10.62 -12.32
CA LYS A 309 -16.31 -11.87 -13.07
C LYS A 309 -15.74 -11.63 -14.46
N TRP A 310 -16.19 -10.56 -15.13
CA TRP A 310 -15.70 -10.19 -16.46
C TRP A 310 -14.24 -9.77 -16.42
N GLU A 311 -13.89 -8.86 -15.49
CA GLU A 311 -12.51 -8.43 -15.29
C GLU A 311 -11.61 -9.58 -14.82
N GLN A 312 -12.10 -10.45 -13.93
CA GLN A 312 -11.33 -11.61 -13.49
C GLN A 312 -11.05 -12.56 -14.65
N LYS A 313 -12.00 -12.79 -15.55
CA LYS A 313 -11.80 -13.62 -16.74
C LYS A 313 -10.67 -13.09 -17.63
N ILE A 314 -10.57 -11.77 -17.77
CA ILE A 314 -9.49 -11.10 -18.51
C ILE A 314 -8.16 -11.27 -17.77
N LYS A 315 -8.13 -10.96 -16.47
CA LYS A 315 -6.94 -11.06 -15.61
C LYS A 315 -6.36 -12.48 -15.59
N ASP A 316 -7.21 -13.50 -15.48
CA ASP A 316 -6.80 -14.91 -15.49
C ASP A 316 -6.13 -15.33 -16.80
N SER A 317 -6.50 -14.71 -17.92
CA SER A 317 -5.94 -15.01 -19.25
C SER A 317 -4.76 -14.10 -19.61
N LEU A 318 -4.35 -13.17 -18.74
CA LEU A 318 -3.39 -12.11 -19.08
C LEU A 318 -2.03 -12.67 -19.52
N LEU A 319 -1.54 -13.69 -18.81
CA LEU A 319 -0.24 -14.33 -19.06
C LEU A 319 -0.35 -15.60 -19.91
N ARG A 320 -1.52 -15.83 -20.51
CA ARG A 320 -1.76 -16.99 -21.37
C ARG A 320 -0.83 -16.92 -22.58
N ARG A 321 -0.02 -17.97 -22.78
CA ARG A 321 0.97 -18.05 -23.87
C ARG A 321 1.98 -16.90 -23.86
N ASP A 322 2.31 -16.39 -22.68
CA ASP A 322 3.36 -15.38 -22.54
C ASP A 322 4.75 -15.99 -22.83
N ASP A 323 5.49 -15.36 -23.74
CA ASP A 323 6.82 -15.83 -24.18
C ASP A 323 7.87 -15.77 -23.07
N ASN A 324 7.74 -14.80 -22.14
CA ASN A 324 8.68 -14.68 -21.02
C ASN A 324 8.47 -15.80 -20.00
N LEU A 325 7.21 -16.15 -19.70
CA LEU A 325 6.88 -17.31 -18.88
C LEU A 325 7.35 -18.61 -19.53
N GLU A 326 7.16 -18.79 -20.85
CA GLU A 326 7.65 -19.97 -21.58
C GLU A 326 9.17 -20.10 -21.48
N SER A 327 9.88 -18.99 -21.68
CA SER A 327 11.33 -18.89 -21.61
C SER A 327 11.85 -19.20 -20.20
N LEU A 328 11.19 -18.69 -19.14
CA LEU A 328 11.55 -18.96 -17.75
C LEU A 328 11.27 -20.43 -17.39
N MET A 329 10.08 -20.94 -17.71
CA MET A 329 9.71 -22.34 -17.52
C MET A 329 10.70 -23.28 -18.20
N SER A 330 11.11 -22.96 -19.43
CA SER A 330 12.11 -23.72 -20.19
C SER A 330 13.50 -23.68 -19.54
N ALA A 331 13.91 -22.53 -18.99
CA ALA A 331 15.18 -22.42 -18.28
C ALA A 331 15.19 -23.26 -17.00
N MET A 332 14.12 -23.18 -16.20
CA MET A 332 13.96 -23.95 -14.96
C MET A 332 13.95 -25.46 -15.22
N THR A 333 13.18 -25.93 -16.21
CA THR A 333 13.10 -27.35 -16.58
C THR A 333 14.41 -27.87 -17.15
N SER A 334 15.10 -27.07 -17.98
CA SER A 334 16.42 -27.42 -18.51
C SER A 334 17.46 -27.55 -17.41
N ALA A 335 17.49 -26.62 -16.45
CA ALA A 335 18.44 -26.67 -15.33
C ALA A 335 18.21 -27.90 -14.44
N MET A 336 16.96 -28.20 -14.11
CA MET A 336 16.63 -29.34 -13.25
C MET A 336 16.83 -30.70 -13.94
N SER A 337 16.63 -30.78 -15.26
CA SER A 337 16.89 -32.01 -16.03
C SER A 337 18.37 -32.21 -16.40
N GLY A 338 19.20 -31.19 -16.16
CA GLY A 338 20.62 -31.17 -16.49
C GLY A 338 21.44 -32.17 -15.67
N ALA A 339 22.61 -32.52 -16.22
CA ALA A 339 23.59 -33.33 -15.51
C ALA A 339 24.41 -32.47 -14.53
N VAL A 340 24.67 -32.99 -13.33
CA VAL A 340 25.62 -32.41 -12.38
C VAL A 340 26.82 -33.33 -12.28
N GLU A 341 28.03 -32.79 -12.38
CA GLU A 341 29.26 -33.57 -12.24
C GLU A 341 29.70 -33.63 -10.78
N VAL A 342 29.69 -34.82 -10.19
CA VAL A 342 30.16 -35.08 -8.82
C VAL A 342 31.25 -36.14 -8.90
N ASN A 343 32.44 -35.83 -8.37
CA ASN A 343 33.59 -36.75 -8.37
C ASN A 343 33.93 -37.30 -9.78
N GLY A 344 33.83 -36.45 -10.82
CA GLY A 344 34.09 -36.82 -12.22
C GLY A 344 33.00 -37.70 -12.88
N LYS A 345 31.86 -37.89 -12.22
CA LYS A 345 30.70 -38.62 -12.76
C LYS A 345 29.53 -37.67 -12.98
N LYS A 346 28.93 -37.75 -14.17
CA LYS A 346 27.68 -37.06 -14.47
C LYS A 346 26.52 -37.81 -13.82
N MET A 347 25.79 -37.12 -12.95
CA MET A 347 24.64 -37.62 -12.23
C MET A 347 23.40 -36.78 -12.58
N TYR A 348 22.23 -37.36 -12.37
CA TYR A 348 20.91 -36.80 -12.67
C TYR A 348 19.96 -37.11 -11.51
N LEU A 349 18.89 -36.33 -11.38
CA LEU A 349 17.82 -36.57 -10.40
C LEU A 349 17.29 -38.03 -10.46
N SER A 350 17.17 -38.58 -11.67
CA SER A 350 16.71 -39.97 -11.88
C SER A 350 17.62 -41.04 -11.26
N ASN A 351 18.92 -40.75 -11.05
CA ASN A 351 19.82 -41.67 -10.34
C ASN A 351 19.38 -41.88 -8.89
N PHE A 352 18.69 -40.91 -8.30
CA PHE A 352 18.18 -40.91 -6.92
C PHE A 352 16.70 -41.27 -6.84
N GLY A 353 16.07 -41.73 -7.93
CA GLY A 353 14.63 -42.01 -7.96
C GLY A 353 13.76 -40.76 -8.01
N ILE A 354 14.32 -39.60 -8.34
CA ILE A 354 13.57 -38.34 -8.47
C ILE A 354 13.24 -38.14 -9.95
N LYS A 355 11.95 -38.05 -10.29
CA LYS A 355 11.48 -37.98 -11.69
C LYS A 355 10.14 -37.28 -11.83
N THR A 356 9.80 -36.84 -13.03
CA THR A 356 8.44 -36.35 -13.35
C THR A 356 7.53 -37.53 -13.71
N LEU A 357 6.21 -37.36 -13.60
CA LEU A 357 5.23 -38.43 -13.93
C LEU A 357 5.08 -38.68 -15.45
N GLY A 358 5.68 -37.82 -16.28
CA GLY A 358 5.49 -37.82 -17.72
C GLY A 358 4.16 -37.21 -18.14
N TYR A 359 4.10 -36.76 -19.40
CA TYR A 359 3.01 -35.92 -19.91
C TYR A 359 1.60 -36.54 -19.80
N LEU A 360 1.48 -37.86 -19.94
CA LEU A 360 0.19 -38.56 -19.95
C LEU A 360 -0.35 -38.89 -18.55
N ASN A 361 0.51 -38.94 -17.53
CA ASN A 361 0.12 -39.31 -16.17
C ASN A 361 0.08 -38.10 -15.22
N ALA A 362 0.80 -37.03 -15.56
CA ALA A 362 0.82 -35.83 -14.75
C ALA A 362 -0.54 -35.11 -14.78
N PRO A 363 -1.02 -34.59 -13.64
CA PRO A 363 -2.16 -33.69 -13.61
C PRO A 363 -1.97 -32.47 -14.52
N LYS A 364 -3.08 -31.82 -14.88
CA LYS A 364 -3.05 -30.59 -15.68
C LYS A 364 -2.11 -29.57 -15.01
N ASN A 365 -1.19 -29.00 -15.79
CA ASN A 365 -0.19 -28.01 -15.39
C ASN A 365 0.87 -28.51 -14.39
N GLN A 366 1.01 -29.83 -14.20
CA GLN A 366 2.00 -30.42 -13.29
C GLN A 366 3.00 -31.33 -13.99
N GLN A 367 3.14 -31.23 -15.32
CA GLN A 367 3.99 -32.12 -16.12
C GLN A 367 5.49 -31.99 -15.79
N ASN A 368 5.87 -30.84 -15.22
CA ASN A 368 7.25 -30.52 -14.85
C ASN A 368 7.53 -30.73 -13.36
N ALA A 369 6.55 -31.19 -12.58
CA ALA A 369 6.74 -31.46 -11.16
C ALA A 369 7.58 -32.73 -10.94
N TYR A 370 8.52 -32.67 -10.01
CA TYR A 370 9.34 -33.80 -9.60
C TYR A 370 8.76 -34.52 -8.40
N HIS A 371 8.86 -35.84 -8.43
CA HIS A 371 8.35 -36.78 -7.45
C HIS A 371 9.52 -37.64 -6.96
N ILE A 372 9.58 -37.93 -5.66
CA ILE A 372 10.60 -38.78 -5.05
C ILE A 372 10.02 -40.18 -4.90
N ASP A 373 10.59 -41.16 -5.60
CA ASP A 373 10.19 -42.56 -5.43
C ASP A 373 10.26 -42.99 -3.96
N GLY A 374 9.18 -43.59 -3.44
CA GLY A 374 9.08 -44.07 -2.07
C GLY A 374 8.67 -43.01 -1.03
N ASP A 375 8.42 -41.77 -1.44
CA ASP A 375 7.86 -40.75 -0.55
C ASP A 375 6.42 -41.09 -0.15
N GLU A 376 6.18 -41.32 1.14
CA GLU A 376 4.88 -41.72 1.67
C GLU A 376 3.78 -40.66 1.44
N ASP A 377 4.16 -39.39 1.32
CA ASP A 377 3.23 -38.29 1.11
C ASP A 377 2.84 -38.11 -0.38
N ASP A 378 3.48 -38.83 -1.29
CA ASP A 378 3.20 -38.76 -2.72
C ASP A 378 2.57 -40.04 -3.24
N ALA A 379 1.24 -40.00 -3.39
CA ALA A 379 0.45 -41.14 -3.86
C ALA A 379 0.88 -41.67 -5.24
N ASN A 380 1.58 -40.89 -6.06
CA ASN A 380 1.99 -41.32 -7.40
C ASN A 380 3.31 -42.11 -7.40
N SER A 381 4.10 -42.01 -6.34
CA SER A 381 5.46 -42.56 -6.28
C SER A 381 5.77 -43.34 -5.00
N SER A 382 4.91 -43.29 -3.98
CA SER A 382 5.05 -43.99 -2.69
C SER A 382 5.21 -45.50 -2.80
N GLY A 383 4.64 -46.12 -3.85
CA GLY A 383 4.78 -47.56 -4.10
C GLY A 383 6.13 -47.98 -4.70
N ASN A 384 6.99 -47.03 -5.07
CA ASN A 384 8.30 -47.31 -5.64
C ASN A 384 9.37 -47.44 -4.55
N ALA A 385 10.50 -48.07 -4.88
CA ALA A 385 11.62 -48.20 -3.96
C ALA A 385 12.31 -46.85 -3.73
N ASP A 386 12.52 -46.48 -2.46
CA ASP A 386 13.18 -45.23 -2.07
C ASP A 386 14.69 -45.26 -2.33
N LYS A 387 15.05 -44.80 -3.52
CA LYS A 387 16.45 -44.69 -3.95
C LYS A 387 17.15 -43.50 -3.33
N LEU A 388 16.43 -42.45 -2.95
CA LEU A 388 17.02 -41.25 -2.37
C LEU A 388 17.49 -41.54 -0.95
N MET A 389 16.62 -42.10 -0.10
CA MET A 389 16.98 -42.51 1.26
C MET A 389 18.11 -43.55 1.24
N THR A 390 18.05 -44.51 0.31
CA THR A 390 19.13 -45.48 0.12
C THR A 390 20.45 -44.80 -0.25
N ALA A 391 20.43 -43.81 -1.14
CA ALA A 391 21.63 -43.08 -1.54
C ALA A 391 22.20 -42.23 -0.40
N ILE A 392 21.34 -41.52 0.35
CA ILE A 392 21.75 -40.70 1.51
C ILE A 392 22.36 -41.58 2.60
N THR A 393 21.78 -42.75 2.86
CA THR A 393 22.31 -43.67 3.88
C THR A 393 23.69 -44.21 3.52
N ASN A 394 23.94 -44.48 2.23
CA ASN A 394 25.19 -45.08 1.77
C ASN A 394 26.31 -44.05 1.52
N ASP A 395 25.98 -42.89 0.95
CA ASP A 395 26.93 -41.85 0.57
C ASP A 395 26.25 -40.45 0.61
N PRO A 396 26.06 -39.88 1.81
CA PRO A 396 25.37 -38.60 1.97
C PRO A 396 26.14 -37.45 1.31
N ASP A 397 27.47 -37.49 1.30
CA ASP A 397 28.30 -36.43 0.72
C ASP A 397 28.09 -36.32 -0.80
N THR A 398 28.01 -37.45 -1.51
CA THR A 398 27.71 -37.44 -2.95
C THR A 398 26.33 -36.85 -3.23
N VAL A 399 25.31 -37.18 -2.42
CA VAL A 399 23.95 -36.63 -2.59
C VAL A 399 23.94 -35.12 -2.31
N ILE A 400 24.59 -34.66 -1.24
CA ILE A 400 24.67 -33.24 -0.88
C ILE A 400 25.36 -32.45 -2.00
N ASN A 401 26.52 -32.90 -2.47
CA ASN A 401 27.26 -32.23 -3.53
C ASN A 401 26.47 -32.18 -4.84
N PHE A 402 25.75 -33.26 -5.17
CA PHE A 402 24.85 -33.29 -6.33
C PHE A 402 23.75 -32.23 -6.21
N MET A 403 23.06 -32.19 -5.08
CA MET A 403 21.94 -31.26 -4.86
C MET A 403 22.40 -29.79 -4.81
N GLN A 404 23.59 -29.52 -4.27
CA GLN A 404 24.21 -28.19 -4.32
C GLN A 404 24.46 -27.75 -5.75
N GLY A 405 25.13 -28.58 -6.56
CA GLY A 405 25.39 -28.25 -7.97
C GLY A 405 24.10 -28.10 -8.79
N LEU A 406 23.06 -28.89 -8.49
CA LEU A 406 21.75 -28.74 -9.12
C LEU A 406 21.10 -27.39 -8.78
N ALA A 407 21.12 -27.02 -7.50
CA ALA A 407 20.56 -25.76 -7.02
C ALA A 407 21.32 -24.54 -7.58
N GLU A 408 22.66 -24.62 -7.68
CA GLU A 408 23.50 -23.61 -8.33
C GLU A 408 23.14 -23.46 -9.80
N ASN A 409 23.04 -24.56 -10.56
CA ASN A 409 22.65 -24.52 -11.97
C ASN A 409 21.26 -23.91 -12.19
N LEU A 410 20.30 -24.23 -11.32
CA LEU A 410 18.96 -23.65 -11.34
C LEU A 410 19.01 -22.16 -11.06
N TYR A 411 19.71 -21.76 -9.99
CA TYR A 411 19.89 -20.37 -9.61
C TYR A 411 20.52 -19.57 -10.76
N ASP A 412 21.62 -20.04 -11.33
CA ASP A 412 22.33 -19.36 -12.43
C ASP A 412 21.45 -19.23 -13.67
N SER A 413 20.66 -20.26 -13.99
CA SER A 413 19.75 -20.24 -15.14
C SER A 413 18.63 -19.22 -14.98
N ILE A 414 18.00 -19.17 -13.80
CA ILE A 414 16.96 -18.18 -13.48
C ILE A 414 17.57 -16.79 -13.41
N HIS A 415 18.69 -16.62 -12.68
CA HIS A 415 19.40 -15.36 -12.54
C HIS A 415 19.73 -14.76 -13.90
N LYS A 416 20.32 -15.55 -14.81
CA LYS A 416 20.66 -15.12 -16.17
C LYS A 416 19.42 -14.68 -16.96
N LYS A 417 18.28 -15.35 -16.79
CA LYS A 417 17.02 -14.95 -17.44
C LYS A 417 16.44 -13.66 -16.88
N MET A 418 16.73 -13.35 -15.63
CA MET A 418 16.25 -12.16 -14.94
C MET A 418 17.32 -11.07 -14.79
N GLN A 419 18.41 -11.14 -15.56
CA GLN A 419 19.39 -10.06 -15.62
C GLN A 419 18.80 -8.83 -16.29
N SER A 420 19.24 -7.65 -15.87
CA SER A 420 18.80 -6.40 -16.48
C SER A 420 19.18 -6.33 -17.96
N SER A 421 18.29 -5.81 -18.79
CA SER A 421 18.53 -5.51 -20.19
C SER A 421 18.19 -4.05 -20.52
N SER A 422 18.24 -3.68 -21.79
CA SER A 422 17.70 -2.40 -22.26
C SER A 422 16.17 -2.32 -22.08
N LEU A 423 15.48 -3.46 -22.09
CA LEU A 423 14.02 -3.56 -22.02
C LEU A 423 13.52 -3.87 -20.61
N SER A 424 14.37 -4.45 -19.76
CA SER A 424 13.97 -4.96 -18.44
C SER A 424 14.94 -4.59 -17.30
N SER A 425 14.41 -4.47 -16.09
CA SER A 425 15.15 -4.34 -14.84
C SER A 425 15.65 -5.70 -14.32
N ILE A 426 16.63 -5.70 -13.40
CA ILE A 426 17.10 -6.93 -12.77
C ILE A 426 15.99 -7.55 -11.92
N TYR A 427 15.98 -8.88 -11.83
CA TYR A 427 14.96 -9.66 -11.12
C TYR A 427 13.53 -9.45 -11.62
N THR A 428 13.39 -9.00 -12.87
CA THR A 428 12.10 -8.85 -13.56
C THR A 428 12.04 -9.81 -14.74
N VAL A 429 10.90 -10.47 -14.92
CA VAL A 429 10.69 -11.46 -16.01
C VAL A 429 10.05 -10.84 -17.25
N TYR A 430 9.49 -9.63 -17.14
CA TYR A 430 8.86 -8.89 -18.24
C TYR A 430 9.63 -7.60 -18.57
N ASN A 431 9.31 -6.98 -19.71
CA ASN A 431 9.98 -5.77 -20.20
C ASN A 431 9.43 -4.49 -19.53
N ASP A 432 9.62 -4.34 -18.22
CA ASP A 432 9.10 -3.22 -17.43
C ASP A 432 9.50 -1.83 -17.96
N LYS A 433 10.74 -1.69 -18.48
CA LYS A 433 11.20 -0.40 -19.03
C LYS A 433 10.53 -0.07 -20.36
N GLU A 434 10.34 -1.08 -21.21
CA GLU A 434 9.61 -0.94 -22.47
C GLU A 434 8.15 -0.60 -22.21
N MET A 435 7.50 -1.36 -21.33
CA MET A 435 6.11 -1.12 -20.92
C MET A 435 5.91 0.29 -20.34
N ALA A 436 6.86 0.80 -19.56
CA ALA A 436 6.81 2.17 -19.06
C ALA A 436 6.90 3.21 -20.18
N SER A 437 7.74 2.98 -21.19
CA SER A 437 7.84 3.83 -22.38
C SER A 437 6.56 3.79 -23.21
N GLU A 438 6.06 2.58 -23.49
CA GLU A 438 4.81 2.39 -24.24
C GLU A 438 3.63 3.04 -23.52
N TYR A 439 3.55 2.92 -22.20
CA TYR A 439 2.53 3.57 -21.40
C TYR A 439 2.55 5.10 -21.55
N SER A 440 3.74 5.71 -21.52
CA SER A 440 3.90 7.15 -21.77
C SER A 440 3.49 7.55 -23.19
N ASP A 441 3.86 6.74 -24.18
CA ASP A 441 3.50 6.96 -25.58
C ASP A 441 1.97 6.85 -25.79
N TYR A 442 1.33 5.82 -25.23
CA TYR A 442 -0.12 5.65 -25.27
C TYR A 442 -0.85 6.80 -24.58
N THR A 443 -0.38 7.24 -23.40
CA THR A 443 -0.92 8.40 -22.70
C THR A 443 -0.86 9.66 -23.58
N SER A 444 0.27 9.87 -24.26
CA SER A 444 0.44 10.98 -25.20
C SER A 444 -0.47 10.89 -26.42
N ILE A 445 -0.70 9.67 -26.94
CA ILE A 445 -1.61 9.42 -28.06
C ILE A 445 -3.06 9.68 -27.63
N ILE A 446 -3.47 9.19 -26.47
CA ILE A 446 -4.82 9.38 -25.90
C ILE A 446 -5.11 10.88 -25.80
N LYS A 447 -4.21 11.66 -25.17
CA LYS A 447 -4.37 13.11 -25.05
C LYS A 447 -4.58 13.81 -26.41
N LYS A 448 -3.80 13.43 -27.43
CA LYS A 448 -3.96 13.98 -28.80
C LYS A 448 -5.30 13.61 -29.43
N TRP A 449 -5.87 12.46 -29.09
CA TRP A 449 -7.18 12.04 -29.59
C TRP A 449 -8.31 12.72 -28.84
N GLU A 450 -8.18 12.91 -27.53
CA GLU A 450 -9.11 13.71 -26.72
C GLU A 450 -9.20 15.15 -27.24
N GLU A 451 -8.06 15.79 -27.52
CA GLU A 451 -8.00 17.13 -28.13
C GLU A 451 -8.75 17.15 -29.48
N LYS A 452 -8.53 16.15 -30.35
CA LYS A 452 -9.24 16.04 -31.64
C LYS A 452 -10.73 15.80 -31.46
N LEU A 453 -11.14 15.05 -30.45
CA LEU A 453 -12.54 14.77 -30.15
C LEU A 453 -13.24 16.06 -29.70
N GLN A 454 -12.58 16.83 -28.83
CA GLN A 454 -13.07 18.13 -28.39
C GLN A 454 -13.19 19.12 -29.55
N ASP A 455 -12.20 19.18 -30.46
CA ASP A 455 -12.29 20.00 -31.68
C ASP A 455 -13.49 19.63 -32.56
N LYS A 456 -13.82 18.33 -32.64
CA LYS A 456 -14.99 17.83 -33.37
C LYS A 456 -16.29 18.19 -32.67
N GLU A 457 -16.34 18.04 -31.36
CA GLU A 457 -17.49 18.43 -30.54
C GLU A 457 -17.78 19.93 -30.72
N ASP A 458 -16.77 20.79 -30.59
CA ASP A 458 -16.86 22.23 -30.85
C ASP A 458 -17.34 22.56 -32.27
N TYR A 459 -16.83 21.83 -33.27
CA TYR A 459 -17.28 21.99 -34.65
C TYR A 459 -18.76 21.66 -34.81
N TYR A 460 -19.23 20.55 -34.23
CA TYR A 460 -20.63 20.15 -34.30
C TYR A 460 -21.53 21.09 -33.50
N TYR A 461 -21.14 21.54 -32.29
CA TYR A 461 -21.88 22.57 -31.55
C TYR A 461 -22.08 23.83 -32.39
N LYS A 462 -21.01 24.34 -33.03
CA LYS A 462 -21.11 25.51 -33.93
C LYS A 462 -22.07 25.27 -35.09
N LYS A 463 -22.08 24.07 -35.67
CA LYS A 463 -23.02 23.68 -36.73
C LYS A 463 -24.46 23.60 -36.23
N PHE A 464 -24.70 23.01 -35.06
CA PHE A 464 -26.03 22.93 -34.44
C PHE A 464 -26.57 24.31 -34.07
N SER A 465 -25.76 25.18 -33.43
CA SER A 465 -26.19 26.55 -33.12
C SER A 465 -26.47 27.38 -34.38
N SER A 466 -25.69 27.17 -35.45
CA SER A 466 -25.95 27.82 -36.75
C SER A 466 -27.26 27.32 -37.38
N MET A 467 -27.53 26.02 -37.27
CA MET A 467 -28.78 25.41 -37.73
C MET A 467 -29.98 25.89 -36.92
N GLU A 468 -29.87 25.97 -35.60
CA GLU A 468 -30.89 26.52 -34.71
C GLU A 468 -31.20 27.99 -35.04
N THR A 469 -30.17 28.79 -35.29
CA THR A 469 -30.32 30.18 -35.73
C THR A 469 -31.02 30.26 -37.09
N ALA A 470 -30.67 29.38 -38.03
CA ALA A 470 -31.30 29.32 -39.35
C ALA A 470 -32.77 28.88 -39.26
N LEU A 471 -33.09 27.88 -38.43
CA LEU A 471 -34.45 27.43 -38.16
C LEU A 471 -35.29 28.52 -37.49
N SER A 472 -34.71 29.27 -36.54
CA SER A 472 -35.37 30.42 -35.91
C SER A 472 -35.69 31.53 -36.93
N LYS A 473 -34.74 31.83 -37.84
CA LYS A 473 -34.98 32.75 -38.97
C LYS A 473 -36.04 32.23 -39.95
N LEU A 474 -36.05 30.94 -40.25
CA LEU A 474 -37.03 30.33 -41.14
C LEU A 474 -38.43 30.33 -40.51
N ASN A 475 -38.55 30.05 -39.22
CA ASN A 475 -39.80 30.12 -38.47
C ASN A 475 -40.34 31.56 -38.39
N SER A 476 -39.48 32.55 -38.15
CA SER A 476 -39.88 33.97 -38.15
C SER A 476 -40.28 34.46 -39.55
N GLN A 477 -39.62 34.00 -40.61
CA GLN A 477 -40.03 34.26 -42.00
C GLN A 477 -41.34 33.55 -42.38
N THR A 478 -41.55 32.31 -41.93
CA THR A 478 -42.79 31.56 -42.17
C THR A 478 -43.95 32.21 -41.41
N SER A 479 -43.71 32.67 -40.18
CA SER A 479 -44.70 33.40 -39.37
C SER A 479 -45.04 34.76 -39.98
N SER A 480 -44.06 35.49 -40.54
CA SER A 480 -44.32 36.76 -41.22
C SER A 480 -45.07 36.59 -42.54
N LEU A 481 -44.81 35.52 -43.31
CA LEU A 481 -45.63 35.16 -44.48
C LEU A 481 -47.05 34.73 -44.07
N SER A 482 -47.19 33.89 -43.04
CA SER A 482 -48.51 33.45 -42.57
C SER A 482 -49.35 34.61 -42.04
N GLY A 483 -48.74 35.64 -41.45
CA GLY A 483 -49.41 36.89 -41.06
C GLY A 483 -49.78 37.79 -42.24
N LEU A 484 -49.10 37.67 -43.38
CA LEU A 484 -49.38 38.43 -44.60
C LEU A 484 -50.50 37.80 -45.45
N PHE A 485 -50.70 36.48 -45.35
CA PHE A 485 -51.71 35.71 -46.10
C PHE A 485 -52.90 35.23 -45.26
N GLY A 486 -52.91 35.49 -43.95
CA GLY A 486 -53.96 35.07 -43.01
C GLY A 486 -54.91 36.18 -42.54
N GLY A 487 -54.94 37.31 -43.25
CA GLY A 487 -55.86 38.43 -43.01
C GLY A 487 -57.06 38.40 -43.95
#